data_AF-A0A7C7TNK1-F1
#
_entry.id   AF-A0A7C7TNK1-F1
#
_cell.length_a   1.000
_cell.length_b   1.000
_cell.length_c   1.000
_cell.angle_alpha   90.00
_cell.angle_beta   90.00
_cell.angle_gamma   90.00
#
_symmetry.space_group_name_H-M   'P 1'
#
loop_
_entity.id
_entity.type
_entity.pdbx_description
1 polymer ?
#
loop_
_entity_poly.entity_id
_entity_poly.type
_entity_poly.pdbx_seq_one_letter_code
_entity_poly.pdbx_strand_id
1 'polypeptide(L)'
;MFRYKSVRSLKVLTVFFLLILFSANTVGQLPELEMPASVSGIPTTAKFFGGATADQGSSYANSFAFDLPISIFAEIQVEEAHLNTMGNLYIIILLGEDYFVRDENGVYHIWDLTLGNLLAASPEKTLQANEPLTIIENVAFGPAGVSGVALNIFLAYDSVATLGEIYYSGTPLIVAIEKEVVESASLTLFTSNISQPIIQSRCVVCHVSGGSASNSSLIYATTQAPEFQTTNYNTLVNYVKNVQNGAGLLLAKPQGQASHGGGVQLANPSTELTHLQEFINAVAAE
;
A
#
# COMPACT_ATOMS: atom_id res chain seq x y z
N MET A 1 79.07 39.21 6.30
CA MET A 1 78.90 39.53 4.88
C MET A 1 78.63 38.22 4.14
N PHE A 2 77.35 37.94 3.79
CA PHE A 2 76.84 36.81 2.97
C PHE A 2 77.16 35.40 3.53
N ARG A 3 76.37 34.31 3.43
CA ARG A 3 75.17 33.84 2.74
C ARG A 3 74.95 32.44 3.40
N TYR A 4 73.78 31.90 3.74
CA TYR A 4 72.74 31.38 2.85
C TYR A 4 71.61 30.85 3.75
N LYS A 5 70.36 31.30 3.54
CA LYS A 5 69.17 30.69 4.13
C LYS A 5 68.83 29.42 3.33
N SER A 6 68.74 28.27 3.99
CA SER A 6 68.10 27.08 3.43
C SER A 6 66.71 26.95 4.03
N VAL A 7 65.69 27.30 3.24
CA VAL A 7 64.29 27.09 3.59
C VAL A 7 63.90 25.72 3.07
N ARG A 8 63.80 24.72 3.95
CA ARG A 8 63.17 23.44 3.62
C ARG A 8 61.66 23.64 3.62
N SER A 9 61.05 23.72 2.44
CA SER A 9 59.59 23.65 2.30
C SER A 9 59.14 22.22 2.57
N LEU A 10 58.56 21.98 3.75
CA LEU A 10 57.88 20.72 4.05
C LEU A 10 56.50 20.76 3.36
N LYS A 11 56.36 20.06 2.23
CA LYS A 11 55.06 19.85 1.59
C LYS A 11 54.29 18.82 2.43
N VAL A 12 53.34 19.30 3.22
CA VAL A 12 52.35 18.44 3.89
C VAL A 12 51.36 17.99 2.83
N LEU A 13 51.42 16.72 2.45
CA LEU A 13 50.44 16.09 1.57
C LEU A 13 49.32 15.55 2.45
N THR A 14 48.24 16.32 2.61
CA THR A 14 47.06 15.88 3.34
C THR A 14 46.27 14.90 2.46
N VAL A 15 46.36 13.61 2.76
CA VAL A 15 45.50 12.59 2.15
C VAL A 15 44.14 12.66 2.84
N PHE A 16 43.12 13.14 2.12
CA PHE A 16 41.74 13.11 2.57
C PHE A 16 41.22 11.68 2.39
N PHE A 17 41.22 10.87 3.45
CA PHE A 17 40.61 9.55 3.44
C PHE A 17 39.10 9.74 3.65
N LEU A 18 38.32 9.67 2.57
CA LEU A 18 36.86 9.68 2.64
C LEU A 18 36.40 8.35 3.23
N LEU A 19 36.12 8.33 4.55
CA LEU A 19 35.44 7.20 5.18
C LEU A 19 34.00 7.17 4.65
N ILE A 20 33.74 6.29 3.68
CA ILE A 20 32.38 5.91 3.32
C ILE A 20 31.89 5.02 4.45
N LEU A 21 31.04 5.56 5.32
CA LEU A 21 30.30 4.77 6.30
C LEU A 21 29.26 3.95 5.53
N PHE A 22 29.56 2.67 5.32
CA PHE A 22 28.55 1.71 4.90
C PHE A 22 27.64 1.46 6.10
N SER A 23 26.45 2.04 6.09
CA SER A 23 25.36 1.61 6.97
C SER A 23 25.01 0.19 6.56
N ALA A 24 25.36 -0.81 7.37
CA ALA A 24 24.81 -2.14 7.19
C ALA A 24 23.31 -2.07 7.51
N ASN A 25 22.47 -2.29 6.50
CA ASN A 25 21.04 -2.48 6.75
C ASN A 25 20.89 -3.76 7.57
N THR A 26 20.26 -3.67 8.73
CA THR A 26 19.93 -4.86 9.53
C THR A 26 18.75 -5.55 8.86
N VAL A 27 18.98 -6.74 8.31
CA VAL A 27 17.90 -7.59 7.80
C VAL A 27 17.12 -8.11 9.02
N GLY A 28 15.81 -7.89 9.02
CA GLY A 28 14.89 -8.45 10.00
C GLY A 28 14.81 -9.97 9.89
N GLN A 29 14.47 -10.63 10.99
CA GLN A 29 14.22 -12.07 10.99
C GLN A 29 12.92 -12.39 10.25
N LEU A 30 12.95 -13.36 9.33
CA LEU A 30 11.75 -13.84 8.65
C LEU A 30 10.77 -14.46 9.68
N PRO A 31 9.48 -14.09 9.66
CA PRO A 31 8.46 -14.72 10.50
C PRO A 31 8.29 -16.22 10.19
N GLU A 32 8.15 -17.04 11.24
CA GLU A 32 7.81 -18.47 11.11
C GLU A 32 6.33 -18.63 10.72
N LEU A 33 6.05 -19.52 9.77
CA LEU A 33 4.72 -19.95 9.37
C LEU A 33 4.39 -21.20 10.17
N GLU A 34 3.47 -21.05 11.10
CA GLU A 34 3.15 -22.05 12.11
C GLU A 34 2.50 -23.33 11.53
N MET A 35 2.44 -24.35 12.38
CA MET A 35 1.75 -25.62 12.11
C MET A 35 2.27 -26.36 10.86
N PRO A 36 3.57 -26.69 10.76
CA PRO A 36 4.06 -27.50 9.65
C PRO A 36 3.34 -28.85 9.62
N ALA A 37 3.01 -29.31 8.42
CA ALA A 37 2.22 -30.51 8.19
C ALA A 37 2.76 -31.32 7.01
N SER A 38 2.21 -32.51 6.83
CA SER A 38 2.46 -33.36 5.67
C SER A 38 1.14 -33.88 5.10
N VAL A 39 1.11 -34.25 3.82
CA VAL A 39 -0.12 -34.68 3.13
C VAL A 39 -0.71 -35.95 3.74
N SER A 40 0.13 -36.87 4.22
CA SER A 40 -0.33 -38.08 4.90
C SER A 40 -0.64 -37.89 6.39
N GLY A 41 -0.29 -36.73 6.97
CA GLY A 41 -0.43 -36.45 8.39
C GLY A 41 0.70 -37.00 9.27
N ILE A 42 1.78 -37.50 8.67
CA ILE A 42 3.02 -37.82 9.39
C ILE A 42 3.58 -36.54 10.05
N PRO A 43 3.91 -36.57 11.35
CA PRO A 43 4.55 -35.42 12.00
C PRO A 43 5.86 -35.04 11.31
N THR A 44 6.13 -33.75 11.20
CA THR A 44 7.38 -33.23 10.63
C THR A 44 8.04 -32.22 11.55
N THR A 45 9.36 -32.15 11.46
CA THR A 45 10.19 -31.13 12.12
C THR A 45 10.61 -30.01 11.17
N ALA A 46 10.19 -30.07 9.90
CA ALA A 46 10.42 -29.00 8.95
C ALA A 46 9.78 -27.70 9.42
N LYS A 47 10.42 -26.58 9.08
CA LYS A 47 9.91 -25.25 9.39
C LYS A 47 9.86 -24.40 8.15
N PHE A 48 8.93 -23.46 8.15
CA PHE A 48 8.66 -22.60 7.01
C PHE A 48 8.66 -21.17 7.51
N PHE A 49 9.26 -20.27 6.74
CA PHE A 49 9.35 -18.86 7.08
C PHE A 49 8.97 -18.04 5.86
N GLY A 50 8.34 -16.88 6.09
CA GLY A 50 7.88 -16.04 5.00
C GLY A 50 7.56 -14.63 5.46
N GLY A 51 7.88 -13.65 4.62
CA GLY A 51 7.57 -12.26 4.88
C GLY A 51 7.57 -11.40 3.61
N ALA A 52 6.65 -10.44 3.59
CA ALA A 52 6.60 -9.39 2.58
C ALA A 52 7.21 -8.10 3.15
N THR A 53 7.92 -7.35 2.31
CA THR A 53 8.72 -6.19 2.73
C THR A 53 8.76 -5.12 1.63
N ALA A 54 8.73 -3.86 2.05
CA ALA A 54 8.98 -2.69 1.20
C ALA A 54 10.37 -2.08 1.42
N ASP A 55 11.17 -2.63 2.33
CA ASP A 55 12.44 -2.07 2.80
C ASP A 55 13.61 -3.07 2.73
N GLN A 56 13.57 -3.93 1.69
CA GLN A 56 14.59 -4.95 1.40
C GLN A 56 14.83 -5.93 2.57
N GLY A 57 13.76 -6.27 3.30
CA GLY A 57 13.79 -7.23 4.39
C GLY A 57 14.26 -6.65 5.71
N SER A 58 14.32 -5.33 5.86
CA SER A 58 14.62 -4.70 7.17
C SER A 58 13.44 -4.89 8.14
N SER A 59 12.22 -4.86 7.62
CA SER A 59 10.99 -5.19 8.34
C SER A 59 10.02 -5.96 7.44
N TYR A 60 9.09 -6.68 8.09
CA TYR A 60 8.04 -7.44 7.41
C TYR A 60 6.67 -6.97 7.87
N ALA A 61 5.74 -6.88 6.91
CA ALA A 61 4.35 -6.49 7.15
C ALA A 61 3.40 -7.40 6.36
N ASN A 62 2.12 -7.31 6.70
CA ASN A 62 1.05 -8.11 6.11
C ASN A 62 0.04 -7.29 5.28
N SER A 63 0.20 -5.97 5.20
CA SER A 63 -0.63 -5.06 4.39
C SER A 63 0.23 -4.00 3.73
N PHE A 64 -0.06 -3.70 2.46
CA PHE A 64 0.69 -2.74 1.66
C PHE A 64 -0.24 -1.89 0.80
N ALA A 65 0.14 -0.63 0.61
CA ALA A 65 -0.57 0.32 -0.24
C ALA A 65 -0.60 -0.17 -1.70
N PHE A 66 -1.65 0.24 -2.42
CA PHE A 66 -1.94 -0.15 -3.79
C PHE A 66 -0.73 -0.06 -4.75
N ASP A 67 0.00 1.04 -4.72
CA ASP A 67 1.08 1.38 -5.65
C ASP A 67 2.48 1.08 -5.10
N LEU A 68 2.59 0.56 -3.87
CA LEU A 68 3.86 0.34 -3.21
C LEU A 68 4.55 -0.92 -3.77
N PRO A 69 5.77 -0.81 -4.34
CA PRO A 69 6.55 -1.98 -4.72
C PRO A 69 7.01 -2.77 -3.49
N ILE A 70 6.81 -4.08 -3.50
CA ILE A 70 7.22 -4.97 -2.42
C ILE A 70 7.96 -6.20 -2.95
N SER A 71 8.81 -6.77 -2.08
CA SER A 71 9.40 -8.09 -2.28
C SER A 71 8.81 -9.07 -1.27
N ILE A 72 8.76 -10.35 -1.64
CA ILE A 72 8.29 -11.44 -0.79
C ILE A 72 9.37 -12.52 -0.76
N PHE A 73 9.87 -12.78 0.44
CA PHE A 73 10.92 -13.76 0.69
C PHE A 73 10.38 -14.87 1.56
N ALA A 74 10.96 -16.06 1.39
CA ALA A 74 10.65 -17.24 2.15
C ALA A 74 11.92 -18.06 2.43
N GLU A 75 11.84 -18.92 3.43
CA GLU A 75 12.86 -19.92 3.73
C GLU A 75 12.17 -21.21 4.17
N ILE A 76 12.67 -22.35 3.69
CA ILE A 76 12.28 -23.67 4.19
C ILE A 76 13.46 -24.24 4.95
N GLN A 77 13.25 -24.58 6.23
CA GLN A 77 14.20 -25.37 6.99
C GLN A 77 13.81 -26.84 6.86
N VAL A 78 14.63 -27.58 6.12
CA VAL A 78 14.38 -28.97 5.78
C VAL A 78 14.69 -29.84 7.00
N GLU A 79 13.84 -30.84 7.23
CA GLU A 79 14.03 -31.82 8.31
C GLU A 79 15.34 -32.60 8.14
N GLU A 80 16.03 -32.88 9.26
CA GLU A 80 17.37 -33.51 9.28
C GLU A 80 17.43 -34.81 8.47
N ALA A 81 16.37 -35.63 8.53
CA ALA A 81 16.29 -36.90 7.82
C ALA A 81 16.25 -36.76 6.27
N HIS A 82 15.94 -35.57 5.75
CA HIS A 82 15.83 -35.29 4.31
C HIS A 82 17.04 -34.54 3.75
N LEU A 83 18.00 -34.13 4.60
CA LEU A 83 19.17 -33.39 4.15
C LEU A 83 20.05 -34.22 3.21
N ASN A 84 20.62 -33.56 2.21
CA ASN A 84 21.47 -34.17 1.18
C ASN A 84 20.77 -35.25 0.34
N THR A 85 19.43 -35.27 0.35
CA THR A 85 18.63 -36.08 -0.57
C THR A 85 18.09 -35.21 -1.70
N MET A 86 17.71 -35.84 -2.80
CA MET A 86 17.06 -35.13 -3.91
C MET A 86 15.61 -34.79 -3.54
N GLY A 87 15.15 -33.61 -3.92
CA GLY A 87 13.78 -33.16 -3.67
C GLY A 87 13.42 -31.91 -4.46
N ASN A 88 12.17 -31.48 -4.29
CA ASN A 88 11.59 -30.34 -4.97
C ASN A 88 11.10 -29.30 -3.96
N LEU A 89 11.19 -28.01 -4.30
CA LEU A 89 10.57 -26.92 -3.53
C LEU A 89 9.38 -26.34 -4.30
N TYR A 90 8.30 -26.03 -3.59
CA TYR A 90 7.03 -25.58 -4.15
C TYR A 90 6.61 -24.24 -3.55
N ILE A 91 6.02 -23.40 -4.38
CA ILE A 91 5.38 -22.14 -3.99
C ILE A 91 3.95 -22.18 -4.53
N ILE A 92 2.98 -22.05 -3.64
CA ILE A 92 1.56 -22.02 -3.97
C ILE A 92 0.97 -20.70 -3.49
N ILE A 93 0.25 -20.00 -4.35
CA ILE A 93 -0.45 -18.75 -4.02
C ILE A 93 -1.95 -18.95 -4.23
N LEU A 94 -2.74 -18.81 -3.18
CA LEU A 94 -4.18 -18.66 -3.30
C LEU A 94 -4.52 -17.16 -3.39
N LEU A 95 -5.13 -16.77 -4.50
CA LEU A 95 -5.58 -15.41 -4.77
C LEU A 95 -7.05 -15.44 -5.22
N GLY A 96 -7.95 -14.95 -4.36
CA GLY A 96 -9.38 -15.13 -4.57
C GLY A 96 -9.76 -16.60 -4.44
N GLU A 97 -10.26 -17.21 -5.51
CA GLU A 97 -10.63 -18.63 -5.58
C GLU A 97 -9.58 -19.48 -6.34
N ASP A 98 -8.63 -18.83 -7.01
CA ASP A 98 -7.66 -19.49 -7.86
C ASP A 98 -6.37 -19.83 -7.09
N TYR A 99 -5.88 -21.04 -7.30
CA TYR A 99 -4.58 -21.48 -6.83
C TYR A 99 -3.57 -21.33 -7.95
N PHE A 100 -2.41 -20.75 -7.64
CA PHE A 100 -1.29 -20.60 -8.56
C PHE A 100 -0.09 -21.38 -8.06
N VAL A 101 0.58 -22.11 -8.94
CA VAL A 101 1.84 -22.81 -8.65
C VAL A 101 2.93 -22.22 -9.52
N ARG A 102 4.15 -22.10 -8.96
CA ARG A 102 5.29 -21.55 -9.68
C ARG A 102 6.13 -22.66 -10.30
N ASP A 103 6.45 -22.52 -11.57
CA ASP A 103 7.41 -23.40 -12.24
C ASP A 103 8.88 -23.00 -12.01
N GLU A 104 9.80 -23.79 -12.54
CA GLU A 104 11.25 -23.58 -12.44
C GLU A 104 11.75 -22.29 -13.11
N ASN A 105 11.00 -21.77 -14.08
CA ASN A 105 11.31 -20.51 -14.79
C ASN A 105 10.75 -19.29 -14.04
N GLY A 106 10.04 -19.54 -12.95
CA GLY A 106 9.45 -18.54 -12.10
C GLY A 106 8.08 -18.05 -12.54
N VAL A 107 7.45 -18.72 -13.52
CA VAL A 107 6.12 -18.38 -14.04
C VAL A 107 5.04 -19.04 -13.19
N TYR A 108 3.98 -18.29 -12.90
CA TYR A 108 2.82 -18.81 -12.15
C TYR A 108 1.75 -19.33 -13.10
N HIS A 109 1.26 -20.54 -12.81
CA HIS A 109 0.21 -21.23 -13.56
C HIS A 109 -0.96 -21.53 -12.63
N ILE A 110 -2.19 -21.45 -13.16
CA ILE A 110 -3.38 -21.89 -12.41
C ILE A 110 -3.26 -23.39 -12.16
N TRP A 111 -3.50 -23.79 -10.92
CA TRP A 111 -3.44 -25.15 -10.44
C TRP A 111 -4.84 -25.64 -10.05
N ASP A 112 -5.19 -26.83 -10.53
CA ASP A 112 -6.48 -27.47 -10.28
C ASP A 112 -6.51 -28.33 -9.00
N LEU A 113 -5.50 -28.16 -8.13
CA LEU A 113 -5.30 -28.91 -6.89
C LEU A 113 -4.94 -30.39 -7.07
N THR A 114 -4.61 -30.83 -8.30
CA THR A 114 -4.16 -32.20 -8.54
C THR A 114 -2.67 -32.34 -8.21
N LEU A 115 -2.31 -33.19 -7.23
CA LEU A 115 -0.89 -33.35 -6.87
C LEU A 115 -0.01 -33.82 -8.03
N GLY A 116 -0.55 -34.61 -8.97
CA GLY A 116 0.19 -35.11 -10.13
C GLY A 116 0.63 -34.05 -11.15
N ASN A 117 0.07 -32.83 -11.10
CA ASN A 117 0.47 -31.71 -11.96
C ASN A 117 1.07 -30.54 -11.16
N LEU A 118 1.40 -30.76 -9.88
CA LEU A 118 2.03 -29.75 -9.03
C LEU A 118 3.42 -29.40 -9.58
N LEU A 119 3.60 -28.15 -10.01
CA LEU A 119 4.85 -27.65 -10.56
C LEU A 119 5.79 -27.20 -9.44
N ALA A 120 7.05 -27.62 -9.52
CA ALA A 120 8.10 -27.23 -8.58
C ALA A 120 8.73 -25.91 -8.99
N ALA A 121 8.89 -24.99 -8.04
CA ALA A 121 9.66 -23.76 -8.19
C ALA A 121 11.17 -24.03 -8.23
N SER A 122 11.61 -25.14 -7.63
CA SER A 122 13.00 -25.59 -7.67
C SER A 122 13.03 -27.12 -7.75
N PRO A 123 12.99 -27.69 -8.97
CA PRO A 123 12.94 -29.13 -9.16
C PRO A 123 14.30 -29.81 -8.96
N GLU A 124 14.27 -31.10 -8.60
CA GLU A 124 15.38 -32.06 -8.64
C GLU A 124 16.70 -31.58 -8.00
N LYS A 125 16.60 -30.82 -6.90
CA LYS A 125 17.78 -30.29 -6.21
C LYS A 125 18.20 -31.16 -5.03
N THR A 126 19.47 -31.05 -4.63
CA THR A 126 19.95 -31.63 -3.38
C THR A 126 19.58 -30.72 -2.21
N LEU A 127 18.68 -31.19 -1.34
CA LEU A 127 18.15 -30.40 -0.22
C LEU A 127 19.24 -30.02 0.80
N GLN A 128 19.29 -28.74 1.14
CA GLN A 128 20.12 -28.16 2.18
C GLN A 128 19.31 -27.89 3.44
N ALA A 129 19.99 -27.60 4.56
CA ALA A 129 19.32 -27.32 5.83
C ALA A 129 18.41 -26.09 5.78
N ASN A 130 18.82 -25.05 5.05
CA ASN A 130 18.04 -23.83 4.84
C ASN A 130 17.92 -23.59 3.34
N GLU A 131 16.69 -23.42 2.89
CA GLU A 131 16.35 -23.25 1.48
C GLU A 131 15.66 -21.91 1.26
N PRO A 132 16.42 -20.84 0.96
CA PRO A 132 15.85 -19.53 0.70
C PRO A 132 15.12 -19.49 -0.65
N LEU A 133 13.99 -18.80 -0.68
CA LEU A 133 13.13 -18.63 -1.84
C LEU A 133 12.79 -17.15 -2.00
N THR A 134 12.96 -16.63 -3.22
CA THR A 134 12.40 -15.33 -3.61
C THR A 134 11.08 -15.60 -4.33
N ILE A 135 9.96 -15.25 -3.71
CA ILE A 135 8.63 -15.49 -4.27
C ILE A 135 8.33 -14.44 -5.33
N ILE A 136 8.50 -13.16 -4.96
CA ILE A 136 8.27 -11.97 -5.80
C ILE A 136 9.32 -10.91 -5.43
N GLU A 137 9.79 -10.14 -6.41
CA GLU A 137 10.81 -9.11 -6.20
C GLU A 137 10.36 -7.76 -6.78
N ASN A 138 10.25 -6.76 -5.90
CA ASN A 138 10.01 -5.36 -6.24
C ASN A 138 8.80 -5.13 -7.18
N VAL A 139 7.65 -5.71 -6.85
CA VAL A 139 6.40 -5.60 -7.63
C VAL A 139 5.39 -4.72 -6.90
N ALA A 140 4.82 -3.75 -7.62
CA ALA A 140 3.62 -3.03 -7.19
C ALA A 140 2.37 -3.76 -7.69
N PHE A 141 1.65 -4.41 -6.78
CA PHE A 141 0.55 -5.31 -7.12
C PHE A 141 -0.71 -4.61 -7.61
N GLY A 142 -1.03 -3.43 -7.06
CA GLY A 142 -2.22 -2.68 -7.45
C GLY A 142 -2.27 -2.36 -8.94
N PRO A 143 -1.23 -1.69 -9.50
CA PRO A 143 -1.12 -1.47 -10.94
C PRO A 143 -1.06 -2.75 -11.78
N ALA A 144 -0.64 -3.88 -11.20
CA ALA A 144 -0.65 -5.20 -11.84
C ALA A 144 -2.05 -5.88 -11.83
N GLY A 145 -3.08 -5.19 -11.31
CA GLY A 145 -4.46 -5.67 -11.28
C GLY A 145 -4.83 -6.46 -10.01
N VAL A 146 -3.94 -6.51 -9.02
CA VAL A 146 -4.17 -7.20 -7.75
C VAL A 146 -4.39 -6.14 -6.66
N SER A 147 -5.65 -5.86 -6.32
CA SER A 147 -6.01 -4.80 -5.38
C SER A 147 -7.26 -5.14 -4.56
N GLY A 148 -7.27 -4.74 -3.28
CA GLY A 148 -8.36 -5.01 -2.36
C GLY A 148 -8.52 -6.50 -2.03
N VAL A 149 -7.45 -7.27 -2.17
CA VAL A 149 -7.39 -8.73 -2.02
C VAL A 149 -6.14 -9.12 -1.23
N ALA A 150 -6.12 -10.35 -0.72
CA ALA A 150 -4.96 -10.92 -0.03
C ALA A 150 -4.42 -12.13 -0.79
N LEU A 151 -3.09 -12.19 -0.91
CA LEU A 151 -2.37 -13.38 -1.34
C LEU A 151 -2.18 -14.27 -0.11
N ASN A 152 -2.57 -15.55 -0.22
CA ASN A 152 -2.28 -16.56 0.79
C ASN A 152 -1.23 -17.50 0.22
N ILE A 153 0.00 -17.41 0.72
CA ILE A 153 1.15 -18.09 0.15
C ILE A 153 1.52 -19.27 1.03
N PHE A 154 1.55 -20.46 0.42
CA PHE A 154 1.98 -21.70 1.04
C PHE A 154 3.31 -22.15 0.45
N LEU A 155 4.16 -22.69 1.31
CA LEU A 155 5.44 -23.27 0.95
C LEU A 155 5.36 -24.77 1.16
N ALA A 156 5.97 -25.54 0.27
CA ALA A 156 6.08 -26.97 0.45
C ALA A 156 7.39 -27.52 -0.13
N TYR A 157 7.75 -28.72 0.28
CA TYR A 157 8.82 -29.50 -0.34
C TYR A 157 8.52 -31.00 -0.30
N ASP A 158 9.17 -31.74 -1.17
CA ASP A 158 9.23 -33.20 -1.11
C ASP A 158 10.69 -33.69 -1.04
N SER A 159 10.86 -34.98 -0.75
CA SER A 159 12.17 -35.62 -0.73
C SER A 159 12.06 -37.07 -1.16
N VAL A 160 13.06 -37.56 -1.91
CA VAL A 160 13.17 -38.98 -2.25
C VAL A 160 13.44 -39.87 -1.03
N ALA A 161 13.77 -39.30 0.13
CA ALA A 161 13.85 -40.03 1.40
C ALA A 161 12.48 -40.62 1.81
N THR A 162 11.40 -39.93 1.45
CA THR A 162 10.02 -40.32 1.75
C THR A 162 9.16 -40.17 0.49
N LEU A 163 9.18 -41.19 -0.38
CA LEU A 163 8.50 -41.15 -1.67
C LEU A 163 6.99 -40.93 -1.52
N GLY A 164 6.47 -39.96 -2.26
CA GLY A 164 5.05 -39.62 -2.30
C GLY A 164 4.57 -38.72 -1.16
N GLU A 165 5.48 -38.25 -0.30
CA GLU A 165 5.15 -37.31 0.78
C GLU A 165 5.48 -35.87 0.39
N ILE A 166 4.61 -34.93 0.80
CA ILE A 166 4.84 -33.50 0.67
C ILE A 166 4.67 -32.87 2.05
N TYR A 167 5.64 -32.05 2.45
CA TYR A 167 5.67 -31.31 3.69
C TYR A 167 5.41 -29.83 3.41
N TYR A 168 4.54 -29.18 4.17
CA TYR A 168 4.09 -27.83 3.86
C TYR A 168 3.80 -26.98 5.08
N SER A 169 3.77 -25.66 4.87
CA SER A 169 3.35 -24.67 5.87
C SER A 169 1.84 -24.79 6.13
N GLY A 170 1.39 -25.14 7.34
CA GLY A 170 -0.04 -25.28 7.65
C GLY A 170 -0.78 -23.94 7.74
N THR A 171 -0.09 -22.86 8.10
CA THR A 171 -0.62 -21.49 7.99
C THR A 171 0.03 -20.75 6.83
N PRO A 172 -0.74 -20.02 5.98
CA PRO A 172 -0.15 -19.26 4.88
C PRO A 172 0.53 -17.98 5.37
N LEU A 173 1.51 -17.52 4.60
CA LEU A 173 1.89 -16.11 4.61
C LEU A 173 0.77 -15.29 3.96
N ILE A 174 0.19 -14.35 4.71
CA ILE A 174 -0.87 -13.47 4.22
C ILE A 174 -0.27 -12.12 3.84
N VAL A 175 -0.50 -11.69 2.60
CA VAL A 175 -0.08 -10.38 2.07
C VAL A 175 -1.29 -9.68 1.48
N ALA A 176 -1.82 -8.68 2.18
CA ALA A 176 -2.94 -7.87 1.72
C ALA A 176 -2.44 -6.69 0.87
N ILE A 177 -3.09 -6.48 -0.27
CA ILE A 177 -2.89 -5.30 -1.12
C ILE A 177 -4.12 -4.42 -1.00
N GLU A 178 -3.91 -3.18 -0.55
CA GLU A 178 -4.98 -2.24 -0.32
C GLU A 178 -5.68 -1.83 -1.64
N LYS A 179 -6.89 -1.30 -1.50
CA LYS A 179 -7.60 -0.71 -2.64
C LYS A 179 -6.89 0.56 -3.09
N GLU A 180 -6.97 0.85 -4.38
CA GLU A 180 -6.58 2.17 -4.86
C GLU A 180 -7.39 3.23 -4.11
N VAL A 181 -6.69 4.12 -3.42
CA VAL A 181 -7.30 5.33 -2.84
C VAL A 181 -7.31 6.38 -3.92
N VAL A 182 -8.33 6.35 -4.77
CA VAL A 182 -8.58 7.45 -5.71
C VAL A 182 -9.26 8.56 -4.92
N GLU A 183 -8.53 9.61 -4.59
CA GLU A 183 -9.14 10.83 -4.06
C GLU A 183 -10.16 11.34 -5.09
N SER A 184 -11.42 11.49 -4.68
CA SER A 184 -12.49 11.94 -5.57
C SER A 184 -12.19 13.35 -6.10
N ALA A 185 -12.47 13.62 -7.38
CA ALA A 185 -12.22 14.93 -7.99
C ALA A 185 -12.93 16.06 -7.23
N SER A 186 -14.13 15.79 -6.68
CA SER A 186 -14.85 16.75 -5.84
C SER A 186 -14.11 17.10 -4.54
N LEU A 187 -13.44 16.15 -3.90
CA LEU A 187 -12.64 16.38 -2.69
C LEU A 187 -11.41 17.25 -3.00
N THR A 188 -10.69 16.98 -4.09
CA THR A 188 -9.54 17.81 -4.50
C THR A 188 -9.97 19.25 -4.84
N LEU A 189 -11.08 19.42 -5.57
CA LEU A 189 -11.65 20.74 -5.84
C LEU A 189 -12.08 21.42 -4.54
N PHE A 190 -12.69 20.67 -3.62
CA PHE A 190 -13.13 21.21 -2.34
C PHE A 190 -11.96 21.75 -1.51
N THR A 191 -10.91 20.93 -1.31
CA THR A 191 -9.75 21.30 -0.49
C THR A 191 -8.97 22.45 -1.11
N SER A 192 -8.80 22.46 -2.43
CA SER A 192 -8.00 23.46 -3.15
C SER A 192 -8.73 24.79 -3.34
N ASN A 193 -10.01 24.75 -3.70
CA ASN A 193 -10.70 25.92 -4.27
C ASN A 193 -11.96 26.36 -3.49
N ILE A 194 -12.57 25.48 -2.70
CA ILE A 194 -13.86 25.76 -2.04
C ILE A 194 -13.69 26.07 -0.56
N SER A 195 -12.92 25.24 0.16
CA SER A 195 -12.87 25.23 1.62
C SER A 195 -12.45 26.59 2.18
N GLN A 196 -11.27 27.08 1.80
CA GLN A 196 -10.82 28.41 2.24
C GLN A 196 -11.50 29.55 1.46
N PRO A 197 -11.41 29.60 0.12
CA PRO A 197 -11.82 30.78 -0.64
C PRO A 197 -13.32 31.08 -0.63
N ILE A 198 -14.18 30.09 -0.32
CA ILE A 198 -15.63 30.23 -0.34
C ILE A 198 -16.23 29.94 1.05
N ILE A 199 -15.98 28.75 1.60
CA ILE A 199 -16.65 28.33 2.83
C ILE A 199 -16.15 29.12 4.05
N GLN A 200 -14.84 29.11 4.30
CA GLN A 200 -14.27 29.79 5.47
C GLN A 200 -14.32 31.32 5.35
N SER A 201 -14.19 31.87 4.14
CA SER A 201 -14.15 33.31 3.92
C SER A 201 -15.52 33.99 3.90
N ARG A 202 -16.58 33.28 3.48
CA ARG A 202 -17.90 33.86 3.20
C ARG A 202 -19.03 33.09 3.87
N CYS A 203 -19.15 31.80 3.58
CA CYS A 203 -20.36 31.06 3.95
C CYS A 203 -20.46 30.81 5.46
N VAL A 204 -19.37 30.37 6.09
CA VAL A 204 -19.34 29.98 7.52
C VAL A 204 -19.71 31.14 8.45
N VAL A 205 -19.56 32.39 8.01
CA VAL A 205 -19.92 33.59 8.80
C VAL A 205 -21.39 33.56 9.24
N CYS A 206 -22.28 33.05 8.39
CA CYS A 206 -23.70 32.91 8.69
C CYS A 206 -24.12 31.45 8.89
N HIS A 207 -23.51 30.54 8.12
CA HIS A 207 -23.79 29.11 8.10
C HIS A 207 -22.91 28.36 9.10
N VAL A 208 -23.06 28.70 10.38
CA VAL A 208 -22.38 28.06 11.51
C VAL A 208 -23.40 27.80 12.61
N SER A 209 -23.11 26.90 13.53
CA SER A 209 -23.95 26.64 14.70
C SER A 209 -24.20 27.94 15.47
N GLY A 210 -25.48 28.26 15.71
CA GLY A 210 -25.91 29.52 16.34
C GLY A 210 -25.85 30.78 15.47
N GLY A 211 -25.40 30.67 14.21
CA GLY A 211 -25.35 31.77 13.25
C GLY A 211 -26.71 32.14 12.65
N SER A 212 -26.76 33.26 11.91
CA SER A 212 -28.00 33.78 11.31
C SER A 212 -28.66 32.83 10.29
N ALA A 213 -27.91 31.89 9.72
CA ALA A 213 -28.41 30.87 8.80
C ALA A 213 -28.41 29.46 9.43
N SER A 214 -28.41 29.37 10.76
CA SER A 214 -28.37 28.09 11.50
C SER A 214 -29.59 27.20 11.31
N ASN A 215 -30.70 27.73 10.80
CA ASN A 215 -31.89 26.96 10.44
C ASN A 215 -31.80 26.29 9.06
N SER A 216 -30.70 26.49 8.33
CA SER A 216 -30.45 25.82 7.06
C SER A 216 -29.79 24.45 7.26
N SER A 217 -29.82 23.60 6.25
CA SER A 217 -29.11 22.32 6.23
C SER A 217 -27.61 22.44 5.90
N LEU A 218 -27.11 23.67 5.70
CA LEU A 218 -25.71 23.96 5.44
C LEU A 218 -25.11 24.59 6.69
N ILE A 219 -24.59 23.75 7.59
CA ILE A 219 -23.91 24.20 8.82
C ILE A 219 -22.46 23.78 8.72
N TYR A 220 -21.56 24.76 8.69
CA TYR A 220 -20.14 24.57 8.52
C TYR A 220 -19.39 24.69 9.86
N ALA A 221 -18.31 23.93 9.95
CA ALA A 221 -17.30 24.04 10.98
C ALA A 221 -16.27 25.11 10.61
N THR A 222 -15.80 25.88 11.59
CA THR A 222 -14.71 26.85 11.43
C THR A 222 -13.35 26.15 11.47
N THR A 223 -12.29 26.85 11.07
CA THR A 223 -10.90 26.36 11.17
C THR A 223 -10.44 25.98 12.59
N GLN A 224 -11.20 26.35 13.63
CA GLN A 224 -10.90 25.98 15.02
C GLN A 224 -11.38 24.58 15.38
N ALA A 225 -12.32 24.02 14.60
CA ALA A 225 -12.81 22.67 14.82
C ALA A 225 -11.84 21.64 14.19
N PRO A 226 -11.56 20.51 14.88
CA PRO A 226 -10.92 19.36 14.25
C PRO A 226 -11.72 18.90 13.04
N GLU A 227 -11.04 18.41 11.99
CA GLU A 227 -11.69 17.85 10.80
C GLU A 227 -12.68 18.80 10.09
N PHE A 228 -12.50 20.12 10.21
CA PHE A 228 -13.44 21.09 9.63
C PHE A 228 -13.56 20.93 8.10
N GLN A 229 -12.47 20.57 7.41
CA GLN A 229 -12.50 20.35 5.95
C GLN A 229 -13.38 19.15 5.61
N THR A 230 -13.15 18.00 6.24
CA THR A 230 -13.94 16.77 6.07
C THR A 230 -15.42 17.01 6.39
N THR A 231 -15.69 17.69 7.51
CA THR A 231 -17.06 18.03 7.92
C THR A 231 -17.76 18.89 6.87
N ASN A 232 -17.10 19.96 6.40
CA ASN A 232 -17.67 20.90 5.44
C ASN A 232 -17.84 20.30 4.05
N TYR A 233 -16.90 19.46 3.61
CA TYR A 233 -16.99 18.68 2.37
C TYR A 233 -18.24 17.81 2.40
N ASN A 234 -18.40 16.99 3.44
CA ASN A 234 -19.55 16.11 3.60
C ASN A 234 -20.87 16.89 3.66
N THR A 235 -20.90 18.05 4.33
CA THR A 235 -22.08 18.93 4.35
C THR A 235 -22.48 19.37 2.94
N LEU A 236 -21.53 19.81 2.11
CA LEU A 236 -21.81 20.23 0.74
C LEU A 236 -22.24 19.06 -0.15
N VAL A 237 -21.52 17.94 -0.11
CA VAL A 237 -21.84 16.74 -0.90
C VAL A 237 -23.24 16.25 -0.55
N ASN A 238 -23.57 16.15 0.74
CA ASN A 238 -24.89 15.74 1.19
C ASN A 238 -25.98 16.72 0.74
N TYR A 239 -25.70 18.02 0.74
CA TYR A 239 -26.65 19.02 0.25
C TYR A 239 -26.91 18.85 -1.25
N VAL A 240 -25.85 18.71 -2.05
CA VAL A 240 -25.95 18.52 -3.51
C VAL A 240 -26.71 17.24 -3.85
N LYS A 241 -26.43 16.12 -3.17
CA LYS A 241 -27.01 14.80 -3.47
C LYS A 241 -28.42 14.61 -2.93
N ASN A 242 -28.74 15.15 -1.75
CA ASN A 242 -29.95 14.76 -1.01
C ASN A 242 -31.01 15.85 -0.89
N VAL A 243 -30.67 17.13 -1.15
CA VAL A 243 -31.67 18.20 -1.14
C VAL A 243 -32.28 18.35 -2.53
N GLN A 244 -33.61 18.43 -2.61
CA GLN A 244 -34.31 18.67 -3.87
C GLN A 244 -33.78 19.94 -4.55
N ASN A 245 -33.23 19.78 -5.76
CA ASN A 245 -32.54 20.84 -6.49
C ASN A 245 -31.37 21.50 -5.71
N GLY A 246 -30.67 20.74 -4.86
CA GLY A 246 -29.56 21.22 -4.04
C GLY A 246 -28.44 21.87 -4.86
N ALA A 247 -28.02 21.23 -5.95
CA ALA A 247 -27.04 21.78 -6.90
C ALA A 247 -27.46 23.16 -7.44
N GLY A 248 -28.70 23.29 -7.92
CA GLY A 248 -29.20 24.55 -8.47
C GLY A 248 -29.34 25.64 -7.41
N LEU A 249 -29.79 25.28 -6.20
CA LEU A 249 -29.90 26.23 -5.08
C LEU A 249 -28.53 26.72 -4.59
N LEU A 250 -27.53 25.84 -4.55
CA LEU A 250 -26.18 26.16 -4.11
C LEU A 250 -25.49 27.16 -5.06
N LEU A 251 -25.86 27.17 -6.35
CA LEU A 251 -25.42 28.17 -7.32
C LEU A 251 -26.27 29.45 -7.26
N ALA A 252 -27.60 29.31 -7.26
CA ALA A 252 -28.50 30.44 -7.44
C ALA A 252 -28.54 31.39 -6.23
N LYS A 253 -28.51 30.85 -5.00
CA LYS A 253 -28.65 31.66 -3.78
C LYS A 253 -27.44 32.59 -3.55
N PRO A 254 -26.18 32.12 -3.57
CA PRO A 254 -25.03 33.01 -3.37
C PRO A 254 -24.90 34.12 -4.42
N GLN A 255 -25.43 33.91 -5.63
CA GLN A 255 -25.46 34.91 -6.71
C GLN A 255 -26.61 35.91 -6.60
N GLY A 256 -27.54 35.73 -5.66
CA GLY A 256 -28.74 36.56 -5.55
C GLY A 256 -29.82 36.27 -6.61
N GLN A 257 -29.71 35.16 -7.34
CA GLN A 257 -30.73 34.71 -8.30
C GLN A 257 -31.93 34.03 -7.60
N ALA A 258 -31.72 33.59 -6.36
CA ALA A 258 -32.76 33.14 -5.44
C ALA A 258 -32.62 33.87 -4.09
N SER A 259 -33.72 33.97 -3.35
CA SER A 259 -33.69 34.62 -2.04
C SER A 259 -32.72 33.91 -1.08
N HIS A 260 -31.71 34.65 -0.63
CA HIS A 260 -30.66 34.18 0.27
C HIS A 260 -30.68 34.89 1.63
N GLY A 261 -31.26 36.09 1.73
CA GLY A 261 -31.32 36.89 2.97
C GLY A 261 -30.00 37.60 3.33
N GLY A 262 -28.85 36.98 3.07
CA GLY A 262 -27.52 37.57 3.30
C GLY A 262 -26.95 38.38 2.13
N GLY A 263 -27.76 38.70 1.12
CA GLY A 263 -27.29 39.36 -0.11
C GLY A 263 -26.42 38.48 -1.00
N VAL A 264 -25.81 39.10 -2.02
CA VAL A 264 -24.90 38.44 -2.97
C VAL A 264 -23.57 38.13 -2.27
N GLN A 265 -23.19 36.86 -2.27
CA GLN A 265 -21.95 36.33 -1.69
C GLN A 265 -20.91 35.98 -2.76
N LEU A 266 -21.36 35.52 -3.93
CA LEU A 266 -20.54 35.19 -5.08
C LEU A 266 -21.09 35.95 -6.29
N ALA A 267 -20.34 36.94 -6.78
CA ALA A 267 -20.75 37.72 -7.94
C ALA A 267 -20.67 36.88 -9.23
N ASN A 268 -21.46 37.25 -10.23
CA ASN A 268 -21.37 36.68 -11.57
C ASN A 268 -20.95 37.78 -12.56
N PRO A 269 -19.81 37.63 -13.27
CA PRO A 269 -18.86 36.50 -13.20
C PRO A 269 -17.91 36.60 -12.00
N SER A 270 -17.41 35.47 -11.49
CA SER A 270 -16.26 35.39 -10.57
C SER A 270 -15.57 34.04 -10.64
N THR A 271 -14.29 34.00 -10.28
CA THR A 271 -13.49 32.75 -10.23
C THR A 271 -14.07 31.79 -9.19
N GLU A 272 -14.46 32.29 -8.02
CA GLU A 272 -15.06 31.46 -6.96
C GLU A 272 -16.38 30.82 -7.39
N LEU A 273 -17.19 31.53 -8.18
CA LEU A 273 -18.41 30.95 -8.72
C LEU A 273 -18.10 29.83 -9.73
N THR A 274 -17.10 30.01 -10.59
CA THR A 274 -16.63 28.96 -11.52
C THR A 274 -16.16 27.74 -10.76
N HIS A 275 -15.32 27.91 -9.73
CA HIS A 275 -14.84 26.80 -8.90
C HIS A 275 -16.00 26.08 -8.20
N LEU A 276 -17.00 26.81 -7.68
CA LEU A 276 -18.18 26.20 -7.07
C LEU A 276 -18.98 25.37 -8.09
N GLN A 277 -19.11 25.85 -9.32
CA GLN A 277 -19.75 25.11 -10.41
C GLN A 277 -18.98 23.83 -10.76
N GLU A 278 -17.66 23.91 -10.87
CA GLU A 278 -16.79 22.74 -11.13
C GLU A 278 -16.91 21.70 -10.02
N PHE A 279 -16.88 22.13 -8.76
CA PHE A 279 -17.09 21.25 -7.61
C PHE A 279 -18.45 20.54 -7.68
N ILE A 280 -19.54 21.28 -7.92
CA ILE A 280 -20.90 20.70 -8.03
C ILE A 280 -20.97 19.69 -9.18
N ASN A 281 -20.35 19.99 -10.33
CA ASN A 281 -20.30 19.08 -11.46
C ASN A 281 -19.52 17.80 -11.13
N ALA A 282 -18.41 17.92 -10.40
CA ALA A 282 -17.64 16.76 -9.95
C ALA A 282 -18.46 15.88 -8.98
N VAL A 283 -19.14 16.48 -7.99
CA VAL A 283 -20.03 15.75 -7.07
C VAL A 283 -21.16 15.04 -7.81
N ALA A 284 -21.69 15.63 -8.89
CA ALA A 284 -22.76 15.03 -9.69
C ALA A 284 -22.28 13.88 -10.61
N ALA A 285 -20.98 13.83 -10.91
CA ALA A 285 -20.36 12.77 -11.70
C ALA A 285 -19.94 11.55 -10.86
N GLU A 286 -19.98 11.67 -9.53
CA GLU A 286 -19.66 10.64 -8.53
C GLU A 286 -20.91 9.95 -7.97
#